data_AF-A0A8H8R442-F1
#
_entry.id   AF-A0A8H8R442-F1
#
_cell.length_a   1.000
_cell.length_b   1.000
_cell.length_c   1.000
_cell.angle_alpha   90.00
_cell.angle_beta   90.00
_cell.angle_gamma   90.00
#
_symmetry.space_group_name_H-M   'P 1'
#
loop_
_entity.id
_entity.type
_entity.pdbx_description
1 polymer ?
#
loop_
_entity_poly.entity_id
_entity_poly.type
_entity_poly.pdbx_seq_one_letter_code
_entity_poly.pdbx_strand_id
1 'polypeptide(L)'
;MEWDFRVRDRYQAERAKSKLEDSPEHNWAETTYDGKEGSDVIAVPNHWHRVRSRYSPASITDNTFIDLTHNQNHDEIMEVLEGKMIFYLDGKEHPTSAGDPPIIIPRGHIHGFTIIKGTYARFIERTVPTGTFKALFFQDLFQRPGIPSFLMVMRAFYDGDAFVSLPGGFKWLDYLFITIAGLLAKAFMPGKPATVRRLGK
;
A
#
# COMPACT_ATOMS: atom_id res chain seq x y z
N MET A 1 -23.39 1.16 1.51
CA MET A 1 -22.08 0.50 1.34
C MET A 1 -21.73 -0.06 2.70
N GLU A 2 -22.01 -1.34 2.89
CA GLU A 2 -21.85 -2.04 4.17
C GLU A 2 -20.47 -2.70 4.16
N TRP A 3 -19.63 -2.34 5.12
CA TRP A 3 -18.26 -2.83 5.23
C TRP A 3 -18.24 -3.99 6.24
N ASP A 4 -18.41 -5.23 5.77
CA ASP A 4 -18.30 -6.43 6.61
C ASP A 4 -16.86 -6.96 6.59
N PHE A 5 -16.18 -6.83 7.73
CA PHE A 5 -14.84 -7.37 7.95
C PHE A 5 -14.90 -8.36 9.11
N ARG A 6 -15.14 -9.65 8.82
CA ARG A 6 -15.07 -10.74 9.80
C ARG A 6 -14.17 -11.85 9.30
N VAL A 7 -13.02 -12.10 9.94
CA VAL A 7 -12.38 -13.42 9.80
C VAL A 7 -11.47 -13.84 10.96
N ARG A 8 -11.27 -15.17 11.03
CA ARG A 8 -10.53 -16.00 11.98
C ARG A 8 -9.23 -16.50 11.34
N ASP A 9 -8.18 -16.55 12.16
CA ASP A 9 -6.84 -17.10 11.94
C ASP A 9 -6.64 -18.10 10.78
N ARG A 10 -5.92 -17.64 9.72
CA ARG A 10 -4.90 -18.40 8.96
C ARG A 10 -4.36 -17.57 7.76
N TYR A 11 -3.47 -16.61 8.04
CA TYR A 11 -2.67 -15.91 7.01
C TYR A 11 -1.23 -16.46 6.98
N GLN A 12 -0.76 -16.94 5.83
CA GLN A 12 0.66 -17.16 5.58
C GLN A 12 1.25 -15.87 5.01
N ALA A 13 1.79 -15.09 5.94
CA ALA A 13 2.44 -13.79 5.85
C ALA A 13 3.02 -13.37 4.49
N GLU A 14 2.60 -12.17 4.09
CA GLU A 14 3.41 -11.19 3.37
C GLU A 14 4.85 -11.21 3.88
N ARG A 15 5.80 -11.40 2.95
CA ARG A 15 7.20 -11.13 3.24
C ARG A 15 7.55 -9.90 2.42
N ALA A 16 7.48 -8.72 3.05
CA ALA A 16 8.18 -7.55 2.56
C ALA A 16 9.69 -7.90 2.53
N LYS A 17 10.15 -8.43 1.39
CA LYS A 17 11.55 -8.76 1.14
C LYS A 17 12.16 -7.55 0.45
N SER A 18 13.05 -6.84 1.13
CA SER A 18 13.98 -5.95 0.45
C SER A 18 15.17 -6.79 -0.04
N LYS A 19 15.51 -6.72 -1.33
CA LYS A 19 16.85 -7.11 -1.80
C LYS A 19 17.93 -6.24 -1.14
N LEU A 20 19.20 -6.61 -1.27
CA LEU A 20 20.33 -5.84 -0.75
C LEU A 20 20.29 -4.38 -1.26
N GLU A 21 20.83 -3.43 -0.50
CA GLU A 21 20.77 -1.97 -0.80
C GLU A 21 21.36 -1.58 -2.15
N ASP A 22 22.33 -2.33 -2.63
CA ASP A 22 23.00 -2.18 -3.92
C ASP A 22 22.20 -2.77 -5.09
N SER A 23 21.09 -3.46 -4.83
CA SER A 23 20.22 -3.98 -5.88
C SER A 23 19.41 -2.83 -6.52
N PRO A 24 19.39 -2.70 -7.85
CA PRO A 24 18.47 -1.77 -8.53
C PRO A 24 17.00 -2.12 -8.28
N GLU A 25 16.73 -3.33 -7.76
CA GLU A 25 15.42 -3.84 -7.34
C GLU A 25 15.28 -3.88 -5.81
N HIS A 26 16.02 -3.07 -5.07
CA HIS A 26 15.81 -2.90 -3.63
C HIS A 26 14.49 -2.16 -3.39
N ASN A 27 13.73 -2.53 -2.34
CA ASN A 27 12.43 -1.96 -1.96
C ASN A 27 11.20 -2.29 -2.85
N TRP A 28 10.73 -3.52 -2.76
CA TRP A 28 9.41 -3.95 -3.25
C TRP A 28 8.70 -4.74 -2.15
N ALA A 29 7.37 -4.81 -2.24
CA ALA A 29 6.57 -5.71 -1.43
C ALA A 29 6.16 -6.91 -2.28
N GLU A 30 6.42 -8.13 -1.77
CA GLU A 30 5.91 -9.37 -2.35
C GLU A 30 4.74 -9.87 -1.51
N THR A 31 3.60 -10.07 -2.15
CA THR A 31 2.43 -10.64 -1.50
C THR A 31 2.05 -11.94 -2.20
N THR A 32 1.76 -12.96 -1.40
CA THR A 32 1.33 -14.28 -1.86
C THR A 32 0.03 -14.64 -1.17
N TYR A 33 -0.94 -15.13 -1.94
CA TYR A 33 -2.22 -15.65 -1.49
C TYR A 33 -2.36 -17.10 -1.95
N ASP A 34 -2.63 -18.00 -1.01
CA ASP A 34 -2.58 -19.44 -1.26
C ASP A 34 -3.84 -20.01 -1.94
N GLY A 35 -4.92 -19.23 -2.03
CA GLY A 35 -6.15 -19.64 -2.69
C GLY A 35 -6.92 -20.76 -1.99
N LYS A 36 -6.57 -21.12 -0.74
CA LYS A 36 -7.24 -22.24 -0.06
C LYS A 36 -8.65 -21.90 0.38
N GLU A 37 -9.48 -22.94 0.48
CA GLU A 37 -10.80 -22.83 1.08
C GLU A 37 -10.68 -22.38 2.55
N GLY A 38 -11.35 -21.28 2.88
CA GLY A 38 -11.25 -20.63 4.19
C GLY A 38 -10.15 -19.57 4.31
N SER A 39 -9.30 -19.37 3.29
CA SER A 39 -8.38 -18.24 3.23
C SER A 39 -9.10 -16.96 2.82
N ASP A 40 -8.78 -15.86 3.50
CA ASP A 40 -9.45 -14.59 3.24
C ASP A 40 -8.93 -13.89 2.01
N VAL A 41 -9.86 -13.27 1.28
CA VAL A 41 -9.50 -12.47 0.13
C VAL A 41 -8.78 -11.22 0.59
N ILE A 42 -7.55 -11.03 0.09
CA ILE A 42 -6.86 -9.76 0.18
C ILE A 42 -7.56 -8.81 -0.79
N ALA A 43 -8.12 -7.74 -0.23
CA ALA A 43 -8.67 -6.63 -0.98
C ALA A 43 -8.13 -5.32 -0.38
N VAL A 44 -7.46 -4.54 -1.22
CA VAL A 44 -7.10 -3.16 -0.89
C VAL A 44 -8.16 -2.26 -1.50
N PRO A 45 -8.90 -1.50 -0.68
CA PRO A 45 -9.99 -0.66 -1.16
C PRO A 45 -9.44 0.43 -2.09
N ASN A 46 -10.34 1.03 -2.87
CA ASN A 46 -9.99 2.19 -3.70
C ASN A 46 -9.39 3.29 -2.81
N HIS A 47 -8.18 3.71 -3.17
CA HIS A 47 -7.44 4.75 -2.50
C HIS A 47 -6.59 5.53 -3.50
N TRP A 48 -6.02 6.65 -3.07
CA TRP A 48 -5.10 7.43 -3.87
C TRP A 48 -3.97 7.95 -2.97
N HIS A 49 -2.82 8.26 -3.57
CA HIS A 49 -1.69 8.84 -2.85
C HIS A 49 -1.62 10.35 -3.10
N ARG A 50 -1.20 11.11 -2.08
CA ARG A 50 -1.03 12.56 -2.25
C ARG A 50 -0.08 12.83 -3.42
N VAL A 51 -0.39 13.85 -4.23
CA VAL A 51 0.60 14.48 -5.10
C VAL A 51 1.03 15.77 -4.44
N ARG A 52 2.25 15.86 -3.93
CA ARG A 52 2.81 17.16 -3.55
C ARG A 52 3.19 17.90 -4.83
N SER A 53 2.36 18.84 -5.24
CA SER A 53 2.68 19.80 -6.31
C SER A 53 3.69 20.83 -5.81
N ARG A 54 4.96 20.45 -5.62
CA ARG A 54 6.06 21.42 -5.48
C ARG A 54 7.33 20.90 -6.13
N TYR A 55 7.48 21.19 -7.41
CA TYR A 55 8.74 21.75 -7.87
C TYR A 55 8.63 23.27 -7.63
N SER A 56 9.26 23.77 -6.56
CA SER A 56 9.51 25.20 -6.38
C SER A 56 11.02 25.39 -6.56
N PRO A 57 11.50 26.17 -7.55
CA PRO A 57 12.94 26.28 -7.81
C PRO A 57 13.73 27.10 -6.78
N ALA A 58 13.15 27.46 -5.63
CA ALA A 58 13.70 28.49 -4.76
C ALA A 58 13.85 27.99 -3.31
N SER A 59 14.94 27.27 -3.04
CA SER A 59 15.75 27.37 -1.80
C SER A 59 16.80 26.26 -1.76
N ILE A 60 17.90 26.43 -2.50
CA ILE A 60 19.20 25.86 -2.10
C ILE A 60 19.83 26.94 -1.22
N THR A 61 19.64 26.83 0.09
CA THR A 61 20.55 27.41 1.08
C THR A 61 20.40 26.61 2.38
N ASP A 62 21.55 26.13 2.84
CA ASP A 62 21.86 25.67 4.20
C ASP A 62 21.44 24.25 4.61
N ASN A 63 22.38 23.32 4.39
CA ASN A 63 22.87 22.19 5.23
C ASN A 63 22.01 21.51 6.31
N THR A 64 20.71 21.70 6.37
CA THR A 64 19.80 20.73 6.99
C THR A 64 19.52 19.64 5.98
N PHE A 65 19.95 18.41 6.28
CA PHE A 65 19.46 17.21 5.61
C PHE A 65 17.95 17.13 5.85
N ILE A 66 17.18 17.82 4.99
CA ILE A 66 15.77 17.53 4.82
C ILE A 66 15.73 16.12 4.27
N ASP A 67 15.20 15.21 5.06
CA ASP A 67 14.98 13.82 4.70
C ASP A 67 14.05 13.73 3.48
N LEU A 68 14.66 13.74 2.29
CA LEU A 68 14.02 13.57 0.99
C LEU A 68 13.54 12.12 0.75
N THR A 69 13.68 11.21 1.73
CA THR A 69 13.15 9.84 1.62
C THR A 69 11.65 9.73 1.89
N HIS A 70 11.02 10.81 2.37
CA HIS A 70 9.57 10.92 2.60
C HIS A 70 8.80 11.53 1.41
N ASN A 71 9.30 11.39 0.18
CA ASN A 71 8.70 12.01 -0.99
C ASN A 71 7.44 11.25 -1.44
N GLN A 72 6.29 11.68 -0.90
CA GLN A 72 4.91 11.28 -1.20
C GLN A 72 4.50 11.64 -2.64
N ASN A 73 5.24 11.13 -3.63
CA ASN A 73 5.17 11.51 -5.04
C ASN A 73 5.70 10.35 -5.89
N HIS A 74 5.08 9.18 -5.77
CA HIS A 74 5.48 8.02 -6.52
C HIS A 74 4.38 7.53 -7.44
N ASP A 75 4.81 6.96 -8.56
CA ASP A 75 3.97 6.09 -9.37
C ASP A 75 4.12 4.67 -8.82
N GLU A 76 3.05 3.88 -8.84
CA GLU A 76 3.08 2.49 -8.38
C GLU A 76 3.09 1.55 -9.58
N ILE A 77 3.88 0.49 -9.48
CA ILE A 77 3.99 -0.54 -10.50
C ILE A 77 3.59 -1.85 -9.85
N MET A 78 2.46 -2.38 -10.30
CA MET A 78 1.91 -3.66 -9.85
C MET A 78 2.16 -4.73 -10.91
N GLU A 79 2.79 -5.83 -10.53
CA GLU A 79 3.07 -6.93 -11.44
C GLU A 79 2.61 -8.26 -10.82
N VAL A 80 1.79 -9.01 -11.56
CA VAL A 80 1.38 -10.35 -11.17
C VAL A 80 2.45 -11.32 -11.62
N LEU A 81 3.12 -11.97 -10.66
CA LEU A 81 4.16 -12.96 -10.94
C LEU A 81 3.57 -14.35 -11.19
N GLU A 82 2.52 -14.72 -10.45
CA GLU A 82 1.82 -15.99 -10.59
C GLU A 82 0.32 -15.81 -10.31
N GLY A 83 -0.51 -16.61 -10.96
CA GLY A 83 -1.96 -16.57 -10.75
C GLY A 83 -2.66 -15.39 -11.42
N LYS A 84 -3.73 -14.89 -10.80
CA LYS A 84 -4.61 -13.83 -11.34
C LYS A 84 -5.20 -12.95 -10.24
N MET A 85 -5.40 -11.68 -10.54
CA MET A 85 -6.08 -10.73 -9.66
C MET A 85 -6.79 -9.65 -10.47
N ILE A 86 -7.59 -8.82 -9.79
CA ILE A 86 -8.30 -7.69 -10.40
C ILE A 86 -7.73 -6.41 -9.79
N PHE A 87 -7.19 -5.54 -10.65
CA PHE A 87 -6.86 -4.17 -10.27
C PHE A 87 -8.01 -3.24 -10.61
N TYR A 88 -8.19 -2.20 -9.81
CA TYR A 88 -9.09 -1.09 -10.07
C TYR A 88 -8.22 0.13 -10.34
N LEU A 89 -8.46 0.85 -11.43
CA LEU A 89 -7.77 2.10 -11.75
C LEU A 89 -8.78 3.07 -12.37
N ASP A 90 -8.99 4.22 -11.72
CA ASP A 90 -9.94 5.27 -12.09
C ASP A 90 -11.34 4.74 -12.44
N GLY A 91 -11.83 3.81 -11.60
CA GLY A 91 -13.16 3.23 -11.75
C GLY A 91 -13.27 2.14 -12.82
N LYS A 92 -12.16 1.71 -13.43
CA LYS A 92 -12.11 0.59 -14.38
C LYS A 92 -11.47 -0.63 -13.74
N GLU A 93 -12.03 -1.80 -14.04
CA GLU A 93 -11.43 -3.08 -13.71
C GLU A 93 -10.39 -3.49 -14.74
N HIS A 94 -9.27 -4.00 -14.24
CA HIS A 94 -8.16 -4.55 -15.00
C HIS A 94 -7.88 -5.96 -14.44
N PRO A 95 -8.55 -7.00 -14.97
CA PRO A 95 -8.17 -8.37 -14.70
C PRO A 95 -6.77 -8.62 -15.25
N THR A 96 -5.85 -9.10 -14.42
CA THR A 96 -4.45 -9.27 -14.78
C THR A 96 -3.96 -10.65 -14.32
N SER A 97 -3.20 -11.31 -15.18
CA SER A 97 -2.62 -12.63 -14.97
C SER A 97 -1.09 -12.57 -15.02
N ALA A 98 -0.44 -13.62 -14.54
CA ALA A 98 0.99 -13.78 -14.73
C ALA A 98 1.38 -13.75 -16.22
N GLY A 99 2.41 -12.96 -16.54
CA GLY A 99 2.89 -12.74 -17.90
C GLY A 99 2.28 -11.53 -18.63
N ASP A 100 1.22 -10.94 -18.08
CA ASP A 100 0.70 -9.66 -18.57
C ASP A 100 1.65 -8.51 -18.21
N PRO A 101 1.64 -7.40 -18.98
CA PRO A 101 2.40 -6.21 -18.62
C PRO A 101 2.02 -5.66 -17.23
N PRO A 102 2.98 -5.12 -16.47
CA PRO A 102 2.68 -4.48 -15.18
C PRO A 102 1.66 -3.34 -15.31
N ILE A 103 0.75 -3.24 -14.34
CA ILE A 103 -0.15 -2.09 -14.22
C ILE A 103 0.63 -0.94 -13.61
N ILE A 104 0.72 0.15 -14.36
CA ILE A 104 1.30 1.41 -13.88
C ILE A 104 0.16 2.27 -13.36
N ILE A 105 0.25 2.65 -12.09
CA ILE A 105 -0.69 3.52 -11.39
C ILE A 105 0.01 4.87 -11.26
N PRO A 106 -0.37 5.88 -12.08
CA PRO A 106 0.24 7.18 -11.97
C PRO A 106 -0.13 7.85 -10.65
N ARG A 107 0.78 8.66 -10.12
CA ARG A 107 0.59 9.38 -8.86
C ARG A 107 -0.75 10.12 -8.79
N GLY A 108 -1.43 9.99 -7.65
CA GLY A 108 -2.71 10.64 -7.40
C GLY A 108 -3.92 10.01 -8.09
N HIS A 109 -3.75 8.94 -8.87
CA HIS A 109 -4.88 8.20 -9.44
C HIS A 109 -5.54 7.31 -8.37
N ILE A 110 -6.85 7.12 -8.51
CA ILE A 110 -7.61 6.26 -7.62
C ILE A 110 -7.42 4.84 -8.09
N HIS A 111 -6.97 3.97 -7.19
CA HIS A 111 -6.72 2.58 -7.51
C HIS A 111 -6.95 1.67 -6.31
N GLY A 112 -7.04 0.38 -6.57
CA GLY A 112 -7.19 -0.67 -5.57
C GLY A 112 -6.98 -2.02 -6.22
N PHE A 113 -7.11 -3.10 -5.46
CA PHE A 113 -7.09 -4.43 -6.04
C PHE A 113 -7.79 -5.45 -5.14
N THR A 114 -8.21 -6.55 -5.76
CA THR A 114 -8.69 -7.72 -5.04
C THR A 114 -8.13 -8.98 -5.68
N ILE A 115 -7.82 -9.96 -4.84
CA ILE A 115 -7.51 -11.31 -5.33
C ILE A 115 -8.82 -12.06 -5.61
N ILE A 116 -8.81 -12.93 -6.61
CA ILE A 116 -9.97 -13.77 -6.94
C ILE A 116 -10.05 -14.89 -5.90
N LYS A 117 -11.18 -15.00 -5.20
CA LYS A 117 -11.40 -16.02 -4.17
C LYS A 117 -11.12 -17.42 -4.72
N GLY A 118 -10.36 -18.22 -3.98
CA GLY A 118 -10.02 -19.60 -4.37
C GLY A 118 -8.94 -19.71 -5.45
N THR A 119 -8.35 -18.59 -5.88
CA THR A 119 -7.28 -18.57 -6.89
C THR A 119 -5.97 -18.17 -6.24
N TYR A 120 -4.94 -19.01 -6.39
CA TYR A 120 -3.58 -18.64 -5.98
C TYR A 120 -3.13 -17.36 -6.71
N ALA A 121 -2.45 -16.45 -6.01
CA ALA A 121 -1.85 -15.28 -6.61
C ALA A 121 -0.55 -14.90 -5.91
N ARG A 122 0.46 -14.52 -6.69
CA ARG A 122 1.71 -13.91 -6.20
C ARG A 122 1.98 -12.67 -7.02
N PHE A 123 2.15 -11.53 -6.37
CA PHE A 123 2.35 -10.26 -7.06
C PHE A 123 3.35 -9.40 -6.31
N ILE A 124 3.88 -8.41 -7.03
CA ILE A 124 4.81 -7.43 -6.49
C ILE A 124 4.29 -6.03 -6.68
N GLU A 125 4.64 -5.20 -5.71
CA GLU A 125 4.37 -3.78 -5.72
C GLU A 125 5.68 -3.01 -5.56
N ARG A 126 5.90 -2.08 -6.50
CA ARG A 126 7.07 -1.21 -6.57
C ARG A 126 6.63 0.25 -6.69
N THR A 127 7.48 1.16 -6.25
CA THR A 127 7.26 2.61 -6.40
C THR A 127 8.36 3.23 -7.26
N VAL A 128 8.03 4.27 -8.02
CA VAL A 128 9.01 5.11 -8.72
C VAL A 128 8.81 6.57 -8.30
N PRO A 129 9.79 7.21 -7.62
CA PRO A 129 11.09 6.66 -7.25
C PRO A 129 11.00 5.54 -6.20
N THR A 130 12.00 4.67 -6.22
CA THR A 130 12.12 3.54 -5.30
C THR A 130 12.58 4.01 -3.91
N GLY A 131 12.05 3.42 -2.84
CA GLY A 131 12.43 3.78 -1.47
C GLY A 131 11.85 2.84 -0.41
N THR A 132 12.35 2.91 0.82
CA THR A 132 11.93 2.04 1.94
C THR A 132 10.49 2.29 2.40
N PHE A 133 9.86 3.38 1.93
CA PHE A 133 8.53 3.81 2.31
C PHE A 133 7.47 2.71 2.19
N LYS A 134 7.38 2.02 1.04
CA LYS A 134 6.36 0.99 0.82
C LYS A 134 6.55 -0.23 1.72
N ALA A 135 7.81 -0.64 1.92
CA ALA A 135 8.15 -1.72 2.85
C ALA A 135 7.78 -1.36 4.30
N LEU A 136 8.04 -0.10 4.73
CA LEU A 136 7.59 0.40 6.03
C LEU A 136 6.07 0.38 6.13
N PHE A 137 5.35 0.83 5.10
CA PHE A 137 3.89 0.85 5.08
C PHE A 137 3.29 -0.55 5.28
N PHE A 138 3.76 -1.58 4.55
CA PHE A 138 3.25 -2.94 4.73
C PHE A 138 3.63 -3.55 6.08
N GLN A 139 4.87 -3.35 6.56
CA GLN A 139 5.25 -3.80 7.90
C GLN A 139 4.43 -3.12 9.01
N ASP A 140 4.03 -1.88 8.76
CA ASP A 140 3.19 -1.09 9.65
C ASP A 140 1.71 -1.51 9.62
N LEU A 141 1.19 -1.81 8.43
CA LEU A 141 -0.18 -2.26 8.23
C LEU A 141 -0.38 -3.67 8.81
N PHE A 142 0.61 -4.55 8.64
CA PHE A 142 0.58 -5.96 9.06
C PHE A 142 1.44 -6.23 10.30
N GLN A 143 1.47 -5.30 11.24
CA GLN A 143 2.14 -5.49 12.54
C GLN A 143 1.59 -6.67 13.37
N ARG A 144 0.36 -7.14 13.06
CA ARG A 144 -0.31 -8.24 13.75
C ARG A 144 -0.70 -9.32 12.73
N PRO A 145 -0.74 -10.61 13.13
CA PRO A 145 -1.25 -11.66 12.27
C PRO A 145 -2.71 -11.42 11.84
N GLY A 146 -3.04 -11.79 10.60
CA GLY A 146 -4.39 -11.67 10.05
C GLY A 146 -4.62 -10.36 9.28
N ILE A 147 -5.89 -10.09 8.96
CA ILE A 147 -6.29 -8.87 8.24
C ILE A 147 -6.19 -7.66 9.18
N PRO A 148 -5.57 -6.56 8.75
CA PRO A 148 -5.55 -5.31 9.51
C PRO A 148 -6.98 -4.84 9.85
N SER A 149 -7.22 -4.52 11.13
CA SER A 149 -8.50 -3.95 11.54
C SER A 149 -8.72 -2.58 10.87
N PHE A 150 -9.97 -2.14 10.77
CA PHE A 150 -10.29 -0.81 10.23
C PHE A 150 -9.44 0.31 10.87
N LEU A 151 -9.32 0.32 12.21
CA LEU A 151 -8.49 1.32 12.90
C LEU A 151 -7.01 1.20 12.53
N MET A 152 -6.48 -0.01 12.35
CA MET A 152 -5.11 -0.22 11.90
C MET A 152 -4.90 0.39 10.50
N VAL A 153 -5.82 0.13 9.57
CA VAL A 153 -5.78 0.69 8.20
C VAL A 153 -5.81 2.21 8.26
N MET A 154 -6.77 2.81 8.97
CA MET A 154 -6.88 4.28 9.06
C MET A 154 -5.62 4.91 9.64
N ARG A 155 -5.03 4.30 10.66
CA ARG A 155 -3.81 4.78 11.31
C ARG A 155 -2.59 4.66 10.40
N ALA A 156 -2.46 3.55 9.67
CA ALA A 156 -1.39 3.34 8.68
C ALA A 156 -1.51 4.30 7.49
N PHE A 157 -2.73 4.56 7.02
CA PHE A 157 -2.99 5.49 5.93
C PHE A 157 -2.64 6.92 6.33
N TYR A 158 -2.99 7.31 7.56
CA TYR A 158 -2.68 8.63 8.12
C TYR A 158 -1.17 8.88 8.31
N ASP A 159 -0.42 7.91 8.85
CA ASP A 159 1.04 8.00 9.01
C ASP A 159 1.80 7.71 7.69
N GLY A 160 1.08 7.22 6.68
CA GLY A 160 1.54 7.03 5.32
C GLY A 160 1.16 8.21 4.42
N ASP A 161 0.80 7.89 3.18
CA ASP A 161 0.37 8.87 2.19
C ASP A 161 -0.86 8.42 1.38
N ALA A 162 -1.58 7.42 1.89
CA ALA A 162 -2.76 6.83 1.25
C ALA A 162 -4.05 7.46 1.78
N PHE A 163 -5.02 7.67 0.89
CA PHE A 163 -6.33 8.19 1.22
C PHE A 163 -7.42 7.27 0.66
N VAL A 164 -8.28 6.74 1.53
CA VAL A 164 -9.43 5.94 1.08
C VAL A 164 -10.34 6.82 0.22
N SER A 165 -10.65 6.33 -0.99
CA SER A 165 -11.57 6.99 -1.90
C SER A 165 -13.00 6.78 -1.43
N LEU A 166 -13.63 7.84 -0.96
CA LEU A 166 -15.04 7.83 -0.58
C LEU A 166 -15.94 7.93 -1.81
N PRO A 167 -17.21 7.51 -1.71
CA PRO A 167 -18.19 7.72 -2.77
C PRO A 167 -18.28 9.19 -3.18
N GLY A 168 -18.37 9.43 -4.49
CA GLY A 168 -18.44 10.78 -5.07
C GLY A 168 -17.10 11.34 -5.59
N GLY A 169 -15.97 10.72 -5.27
CA GLY A 169 -14.66 11.07 -5.86
C GLY A 169 -14.08 12.41 -5.41
N PHE A 170 -14.58 12.97 -4.30
CA PHE A 170 -14.12 14.24 -3.76
C PHE A 170 -12.86 14.07 -2.90
N LYS A 171 -11.68 14.17 -3.50
CA LYS A 171 -10.38 13.97 -2.82
C LYS A 171 -10.19 14.79 -1.54
N TRP A 172 -10.74 16.00 -1.46
CA TRP A 172 -10.66 16.81 -0.24
C TRP A 172 -11.46 16.20 0.93
N LEU A 173 -12.53 15.47 0.64
CA LEU A 173 -13.32 14.77 1.65
C LEU A 173 -12.59 13.51 2.13
N ASP A 174 -11.97 12.75 1.21
CA ASP A 174 -11.09 11.61 1.54
C ASP A 174 -9.97 12.04 2.49
N TYR A 175 -9.34 13.17 2.16
CA TYR A 175 -8.32 13.80 2.97
C TYR A 175 -8.82 14.11 4.38
N LEU A 176 -9.96 14.80 4.47
CA LEU A 176 -10.56 15.18 5.75
C LEU A 176 -10.92 13.95 6.57
N PHE A 177 -11.50 12.94 5.93
CA PHE A 177 -11.87 11.68 6.56
C PHE A 177 -10.66 10.98 7.17
N ILE A 178 -9.59 10.75 6.38
CA ILE A 178 -8.37 10.12 6.88
C ILE A 178 -7.73 10.95 7.97
N THR A 179 -7.75 12.29 7.85
CA THR A 179 -7.21 13.17 8.90
C THR A 179 -7.92 12.95 10.23
N ILE A 180 -9.25 12.87 10.24
CA ILE A 180 -10.04 12.68 11.47
C ILE A 180 -9.94 11.23 11.96
N ALA A 181 -10.27 10.26 11.12
CA ALA A 181 -10.33 8.84 11.49
C ALA A 181 -8.95 8.30 11.85
N GLY A 182 -7.92 8.68 11.09
CA GLY A 182 -6.53 8.30 11.35
C GLY A 182 -5.99 8.89 12.64
N LEU A 183 -6.24 10.18 12.90
CA LEU A 183 -5.83 10.82 14.16
C LEU A 183 -6.49 10.14 15.37
N LEU A 184 -7.78 9.81 15.28
CA LEU A 184 -8.46 9.04 16.33
C LEU A 184 -7.85 7.65 16.49
N ALA A 185 -7.56 6.95 15.39
CA ALA A 185 -7.00 5.61 15.43
C ALA A 185 -5.60 5.55 16.05
N LYS A 186 -4.80 6.62 15.98
CA LYS A 186 -3.49 6.73 16.67
C LYS A 186 -3.59 6.57 18.18
N ALA A 187 -4.73 6.90 18.80
CA ALA A 187 -4.90 6.72 20.24
C ALA A 187 -5.05 5.24 20.65
N PHE A 188 -5.34 4.34 19.71
CA PHE A 188 -5.69 2.94 20.01
C PHE A 188 -4.77 1.91 19.34
N MET A 189 -4.09 2.28 18.25
CA MET A 189 -3.26 1.37 17.45
C MET A 189 -1.76 1.58 17.73
N PRO A 190 -0.93 0.53 17.58
CA PRO A 190 0.52 0.68 17.68
C PRO A 190 1.04 1.65 16.63
N GLY A 191 2.09 2.38 16.98
CA GLY A 191 2.74 3.34 16.07
C GLY A 191 3.49 2.66 14.93
N LYS A 192 3.73 3.42 13.87
CA LYS A 192 4.54 3.01 12.72
C LYS A 192 5.96 2.60 13.15
N PRO A 193 6.51 1.46 12.67
CA PRO A 193 7.89 1.09 12.92
C PRO A 193 8.85 2.16 12.38
N ALA A 194 9.90 2.48 13.15
CA ALA A 194 10.89 3.50 12.75
C ALA A 194 11.84 3.02 11.64
N THR A 195 12.02 1.70 11.50
CA THR A 195 12.96 1.10 10.55
C THR A 195 12.37 -0.15 9.91
N VAL A 196 12.78 -0.42 8.66
CA VAL A 196 12.39 -1.64 7.95
C VAL A 196 13.10 -2.83 8.59
N ARG A 197 12.32 -3.81 9.04
CA ARG A 197 12.86 -5.12 9.42
C ARG A 197 13.24 -5.87 8.14
N ARG A 198 14.51 -6.22 7.99
CA ARG A 198 15.00 -7.03 6.86
C ARG A 198 14.96 -8.50 7.24
N LEU A 199 14.45 -9.36 6.36
CA LEU A 199 14.47 -10.79 6.57
C LEU A 199 15.91 -11.32 6.47
N GLY A 200 16.33 -12.16 7.43
CA GLY A 200 17.65 -12.81 7.44
C GLY A 200 18.73 -12.15 8.31
N LYS A 201 18.35 -11.21 9.18
CA LYS A 201 19.14 -10.80 10.35
C LYS A 201 18.35 -11.07 11.63
#